data_AF-A0A9D5H1S4-F1
#
_entry.id   AF-A0A9D5H1S4-F1
#
_cell.length_a   1.000
_cell.length_b   1.000
_cell.length_c   1.000
_cell.angle_alpha   90.00
_cell.angle_beta   90.00
_cell.angle_gamma   90.00
#
_symmetry.space_group_name_H-M   'P 1'
#
loop_
_entity.id
_entity.type
_entity.pdbx_description
1 polymer ?
#
loop_
_entity_poly.entity_id
_entity_poly.type
_entity_poly.pdbx_seq_one_letter_code
_entity_poly.pdbx_strand_id
1 'polypeptide(L)'
;MLLELVTGQRAIDFSRLEDEDDVLLLDHVKKLEREKRLDAIVDCNLKKDYDCQEVETMIQVALLCTQASPEDRPSMSEVVRMLEGEGLAEKWEEWQQVEVNRRHEYERMQFRRFDWGDDSVYNQEAIELSGGR
;
A
#
# COMPACT_ATOMS: atom_id res chain seq x y z
N MET A 1 11.76 -0.56 8.89
CA MET A 1 12.25 -0.22 10.24
C MET A 1 11.26 0.59 11.06
N LEU A 2 10.85 1.82 10.68
CA LEU A 2 9.86 2.57 11.49
C LEU A 2 8.56 1.79 11.72
N LEU A 3 8.00 1.17 10.67
CA LEU A 3 6.81 0.33 10.82
C LEU A 3 7.05 -0.85 11.77
N GLU A 4 8.20 -1.51 11.68
CA GLU A 4 8.53 -2.64 12.56
C GLU A 4 8.64 -2.21 14.03
N LEU A 5 9.12 -0.99 14.29
CA LEU A 5 9.17 -0.42 15.64
C LEU A 5 7.78 -0.11 16.19
N VAL A 6 6.89 0.46 15.36
CA VAL A 6 5.53 0.82 15.77
C VAL A 6 4.66 -0.41 15.97
N THR A 7 4.77 -1.40 15.08
CA THR A 7 3.87 -2.57 15.07
C THR A 7 4.42 -3.76 15.85
N GLY A 8 5.74 -3.82 16.10
CA GLY A 8 6.41 -5.00 16.66
C GLY A 8 6.45 -6.19 15.68
N GLN A 9 6.07 -5.99 14.42
CA GLN A 9 5.95 -7.04 13.41
C GLN A 9 7.11 -6.97 12.41
N ARG A 10 7.45 -8.11 11.80
CA ARG A 10 8.49 -8.18 10.76
C ARG A 10 8.00 -7.53 9.48
N ALA A 11 8.92 -6.92 8.72
CA ALA A 11 8.59 -6.30 7.42
C ALA A 11 7.96 -7.29 6.41
N ILE A 12 8.35 -8.57 6.48
CA ILE A 12 7.82 -9.66 5.66
C ILE A 12 7.45 -10.80 6.61
N ASP A 13 6.20 -11.27 6.54
CA ASP A 13 5.73 -12.38 7.36
C ASP A 13 4.82 -13.32 6.58
N PHE A 14 5.32 -14.51 6.25
CA PHE A 14 4.60 -15.47 5.41
C PHE A 14 3.47 -16.20 6.14
N SER A 15 3.47 -16.23 7.48
CA SER A 15 2.36 -16.83 8.24
C SER A 15 1.03 -16.10 8.02
N ARG A 16 1.07 -14.82 7.63
CA ARG A 16 -0.13 -14.02 7.30
C ARG A 16 -0.90 -14.52 6.08
N LEU A 17 -0.27 -15.32 5.21
CA LEU A 17 -0.95 -15.94 4.08
C LEU A 17 -2.08 -16.86 4.54
N GLU A 18 -1.96 -17.45 5.73
CA GLU A 18 -2.97 -18.35 6.28
C GLU A 18 -4.21 -17.60 6.79
N ASP A 19 -4.04 -16.32 7.16
CA ASP A 19 -5.08 -15.44 7.70
C ASP A 19 -5.70 -14.50 6.65
N GLU A 20 -5.40 -14.72 5.36
CA GLU A 20 -5.79 -13.83 4.24
C GLU A 20 -5.27 -12.37 4.38
N ASP A 21 -4.19 -12.19 5.14
CA ASP A 21 -3.56 -10.90 5.40
C ASP A 21 -2.38 -10.60 4.46
N ASP A 22 -2.04 -9.31 4.32
CA ASP A 22 -0.93 -8.87 3.49
C ASP A 22 0.43 -9.32 4.08
N VAL A 23 1.20 -10.08 3.29
CA VAL A 23 2.54 -10.58 3.63
C VAL A 23 3.53 -9.44 3.91
N LEU A 24 3.40 -8.34 3.17
CA LEU A 24 4.20 -7.15 3.36
C LEU A 24 3.55 -6.28 4.42
N LEU A 25 4.31 -5.98 5.48
CA LEU A 25 3.83 -5.11 6.56
C LEU A 25 3.38 -3.74 6.03
N LEU A 26 4.06 -3.23 4.99
CA LEU A 26 3.71 -1.94 4.38
C LEU A 26 2.28 -1.93 3.84
N ASP A 27 1.86 -2.95 3.11
CA ASP A 27 0.54 -3.02 2.49
C ASP A 27 -0.55 -3.15 3.58
N HIS A 28 -0.28 -3.97 4.60
CA HIS A 28 -1.14 -4.11 5.76
C HIS A 28 -1.35 -2.77 6.49
N VAL A 29 -0.27 -2.04 6.79
CA VAL A 29 -0.35 -0.74 7.46
C VAL A 29 -1.07 0.29 6.60
N LYS A 30 -0.83 0.32 5.28
CA LYS A 30 -1.56 1.20 4.35
C LYS A 30 -3.06 0.90 4.34
N LYS A 31 -3.47 -0.35 4.50
CA LYS A 31 -4.89 -0.72 4.64
C LYS A 31 -5.48 -0.19 5.93
N LEU A 32 -4.83 -0.45 7.07
CA LEU A 32 -5.30 -0.01 8.38
C LEU A 32 -5.30 1.52 8.56
N GLU A 33 -4.32 2.23 7.98
CA GLU A 33 -4.26 3.69 8.00
C GLU A 33 -5.48 4.30 7.28
N ARG A 34 -5.85 3.75 6.12
CA ARG A 34 -7.06 4.17 5.39
C ARG A 34 -8.35 3.92 6.19
N GLU A 35 -8.40 2.83 6.93
CA GLU A 35 -9.52 2.51 7.82
C GLU A 35 -9.52 3.37 9.11
N LYS A 36 -8.49 4.20 9.31
CA LYS A 36 -8.26 5.01 10.52
C LYS A 36 -8.24 4.17 11.81
N ARG A 37 -7.70 2.95 11.71
CA ARG A 37 -7.61 1.97 12.81
C ARG A 37 -6.20 1.93 13.41
N LEU A 38 -5.83 3.03 14.07
CA LEU A 38 -4.51 3.17 14.68
C LEU A 38 -4.24 2.07 15.73
N ASP A 39 -5.27 1.69 16.49
CA ASP A 39 -5.23 0.65 17.51
C ASP A 39 -4.87 -0.74 16.96
N ALA A 40 -5.17 -1.00 15.69
CA ALA A 40 -4.81 -2.25 15.02
C ALA A 40 -3.37 -2.24 14.46
N ILE A 41 -2.75 -1.06 14.32
CA ILE A 41 -1.39 -0.90 13.81
C ILE A 41 -0.36 -1.05 14.94
N VAL A 42 -0.65 -0.48 16.11
CA VAL A 42 0.33 -0.37 17.21
C VAL A 42 0.57 -1.71 17.90
N ASP A 43 1.83 -1.97 18.28
CA ASP A 43 2.23 -3.16 19.04
C ASP A 43 1.39 -3.31 20.32
N CYS A 44 0.71 -4.45 20.45
CA CYS A 44 -0.13 -4.78 21.60
C CYS A 44 0.67 -4.85 22.92
N ASN A 45 1.99 -5.08 22.85
CA ASN A 45 2.88 -5.11 24.01
C ASN A 45 3.10 -3.73 24.65
N LEU A 46 2.83 -2.64 23.91
CA LEU A 46 2.92 -1.28 24.46
C LEU A 46 1.77 -0.97 25.43
N LYS A 47 0.72 -1.80 25.51
CA LYS A 47 -0.37 -1.68 26.50
C LYS A 47 -1.01 -0.28 26.60
N LYS A 48 -1.06 0.46 25.49
CA LYS A 48 -1.53 1.87 25.42
C LYS A 48 -0.68 2.87 26.20
N ASP A 49 0.57 2.51 26.50
CA ASP A 49 1.58 3.41 27.08
C ASP A 49 2.37 4.09 25.95
N TYR A 50 1.67 4.91 25.17
CA TYR A 50 2.23 5.69 24.07
C TYR A 50 1.38 6.91 23.79
N ASP A 51 1.98 7.94 23.22
CA ASP A 51 1.25 9.09 22.70
C ASP A 51 0.71 8.78 21.30
N CYS A 52 -0.61 8.89 21.13
CA CYS A 52 -1.26 8.59 19.85
C CYS A 52 -0.77 9.49 18.71
N GLN A 53 -0.46 10.76 19.01
CA GLN A 53 -0.01 11.73 18.03
C GLN A 53 1.41 11.40 17.56
N GLU A 54 2.31 11.04 18.48
CA GLU A 54 3.69 10.63 18.13
C GLU A 54 3.70 9.35 17.27
N VAL A 55 2.85 8.39 17.60
CA VAL A 55 2.69 7.16 16.81
C VAL A 55 2.15 7.47 15.42
N GLU A 56 1.13 8.32 15.32
CA GLU A 56 0.57 8.74 14.04
C GLU A 56 1.64 9.43 13.18
N THR A 57 2.42 10.35 13.77
CA THR A 57 3.57 10.98 13.12
C THR A 57 4.57 9.93 12.60
N MET A 58 4.94 8.94 13.41
CA MET A 58 5.86 7.88 12.98
C MET A 58 5.32 7.06 11.80
N ILE A 59 4.03 6.73 11.80
CA ILE A 59 3.38 5.98 10.71
C ILE A 59 3.37 6.82 9.43
N GLN A 60 2.96 8.09 9.52
CA GLN A 60 2.93 9.00 8.37
C GLN A 60 4.31 9.16 7.74
N VAL A 61 5.33 9.41 8.57
CA VAL A 61 6.73 9.50 8.12
C VAL A 61 7.19 8.19 7.46
N ALA A 62 6.87 7.04 8.05
CA ALA A 62 7.23 5.74 7.49
C ALA A 62 6.58 5.49 6.12
N LEU A 63 5.32 5.89 5.94
CA LEU A 63 4.60 5.78 4.68
C LEU A 63 5.18 6.71 3.60
N LEU A 64 5.54 7.94 3.95
CA LEU A 64 6.24 8.87 3.05
C LEU A 64 7.61 8.32 2.62
N CYS A 65 8.36 7.66 3.51
CA CYS A 65 9.67 7.09 3.22
C CYS A 65 9.60 5.85 2.30
N THR A 66 8.45 5.19 2.23
CA THR A 66 8.27 3.90 1.52
C THR A 66 7.50 4.06 0.22
N GLN A 67 7.42 5.29 -0.31
CA GLN A 67 6.80 5.58 -1.61
C GLN A 67 7.48 4.80 -2.75
N ALA A 68 6.66 4.38 -3.71
CA ALA A 68 7.14 3.55 -4.81
C ALA A 68 8.14 4.29 -5.71
N SER A 69 7.86 5.56 -6.01
CA SER A 69 8.80 6.45 -6.70
C SER A 69 9.90 6.88 -5.73
N PRO A 70 11.18 6.71 -6.08
CA PRO A 70 12.28 7.22 -5.26
C PRO A 70 12.30 8.74 -5.14
N GLU A 71 11.80 9.46 -6.14
CA GLU A 71 11.81 10.93 -6.19
C GLU A 71 10.85 11.56 -5.17
N ASP A 72 9.79 10.84 -4.81
CA ASP A 72 8.79 11.30 -3.84
C ASP A 72 9.24 11.04 -2.38
N ARG A 73 10.30 10.25 -2.18
CA ARG A 73 10.77 9.89 -0.83
C ARG A 73 11.50 11.08 -0.21
N PRO A 74 11.18 11.44 1.04
CA PRO A 74 11.90 12.50 1.75
C PRO A 74 13.36 12.10 1.99
N SER A 75 14.24 13.09 1.93
CA SER A 75 15.63 12.94 2.38
C SER A 75 15.69 12.69 3.89
N MET A 76 16.76 12.06 4.38
CA MET A 76 16.91 11.80 5.82
C MET A 76 16.91 13.07 6.68
N SER A 77 17.36 14.21 6.16
CA SER A 77 17.25 15.50 6.86
C SER A 77 15.81 15.97 6.99
N GLU A 78 14.98 15.78 5.96
CA GLU A 78 13.56 16.09 6.05
C GLU A 78 12.83 15.13 6.98
N VAL A 79 13.22 13.84 6.99
CA VAL A 79 12.69 12.85 7.94
C VAL A 79 12.90 13.29 9.38
N VAL A 80 14.10 13.77 9.73
CA VAL A 80 14.38 14.29 11.08
C VAL A 80 13.49 15.50 11.38
N ARG A 81 13.39 16.47 10.47
CA ARG A 81 12.54 17.66 10.66
C ARG A 81 11.06 17.30 10.86
N MET A 82 10.56 16.33 10.11
CA MET A 82 9.18 15.85 10.27
C MET A 82 8.95 15.19 11.63
N LEU A 83 9.91 14.41 12.13
CA LEU A 83 9.86 13.82 13.47
C LEU A 83 9.99 14.87 14.59
N GLU A 84 10.65 16.00 14.32
CA GLU A 84 10.70 17.16 15.22
C GLU A 84 9.42 18.04 15.14
N GLY A 85 8.47 17.69 14.27
CA GLY A 85 7.17 18.35 14.15
C GLY A 85 7.06 19.38 13.02
N GLU A 86 8.04 19.45 12.11
CA GLU A 86 8.07 20.42 11.01
C GLU A 86 7.66 19.82 9.66
N GLY A 87 6.69 20.44 8.98
CA GLY A 87 6.41 20.19 7.55
C GLY A 87 5.75 18.84 7.20
N LEU A 88 5.43 18.00 8.19
CA LEU A 88 4.77 16.72 7.94
C LEU A 88 3.35 16.87 7.39
N ALA A 89 2.56 17.80 7.92
CA ALA A 89 1.16 17.95 7.56
C ALA A 89 0.95 18.25 6.06
N GLU A 90 1.76 19.16 5.51
CA GLU A 90 1.72 19.55 4.10
C GLU A 90 2.08 18.36 3.19
N LYS A 91 3.20 17.68 3.49
CA LYS A 91 3.62 16.49 2.75
C LYS A 91 2.61 15.34 2.82
N TRP A 92 1.98 15.18 3.98
CA TRP A 92 0.98 14.13 4.20
C TRP A 92 -0.28 14.37 3.37
N GLU A 93 -0.73 15.61 3.27
CA GLU A 93 -1.89 15.98 2.46
C GLU A 93 -1.65 15.73 0.96
N GLU A 94 -0.47 16.10 0.46
CA GLU A 94 -0.04 15.80 -0.92
C GLU A 94 -0.04 14.29 -1.19
N TRP A 95 0.53 13.50 -0.26
CA TRP A 95 0.60 12.06 -0.38
C TRP A 95 -0.79 11.40 -0.45
N GLN A 96 -1.72 11.82 0.40
CA GLN A 96 -3.10 11.29 0.39
C GLN A 96 -3.78 11.50 -0.96
N GLN A 97 -3.57 12.66 -1.60
CA GLN A 97 -4.12 12.93 -2.94
C GLN A 97 -3.52 12.02 -4.01
N VAL A 98 -2.18 11.83 -3.96
CA VAL A 98 -1.47 10.97 -4.92
C VAL A 98 -1.87 9.50 -4.75
N GLU A 99 -1.91 8.98 -3.53
CA GLU A 99 -2.26 7.57 -3.27
C GLU A 99 -3.70 7.28 -3.68
N VAL A 100 -4.64 8.20 -3.41
CA VAL A 100 -6.05 8.11 -3.86
C VAL A 100 -6.12 8.11 -5.39
N ASN A 101 -5.42 9.03 -6.07
CA ASN A 101 -5.43 9.08 -7.54
C ASN A 101 -4.83 7.81 -8.16
N ARG A 102 -3.69 7.36 -7.64
CA ARG A 102 -3.00 6.15 -8.10
C ARG A 102 -3.89 4.92 -7.94
N ARG A 103 -4.64 4.84 -6.84
CA ARG A 103 -5.60 3.77 -6.62
C ARG A 103 -6.76 3.81 -7.62
N HIS A 104 -7.35 4.98 -7.86
CA HIS A 104 -8.38 5.11 -8.89
C HIS A 104 -7.87 4.71 -10.27
N GLU A 105 -6.61 5.00 -10.58
CA GLU A 105 -5.96 4.54 -11.82
C GLU A 105 -5.80 3.01 -11.84
N TYR A 106 -5.36 2.40 -10.74
CA TYR A 106 -5.29 0.93 -10.63
C TYR A 106 -6.67 0.28 -10.75
N GLU A 107 -7.69 0.81 -10.08
CA GLU A 107 -9.07 0.31 -10.15
C GLU A 107 -9.66 0.50 -11.55
N ARG A 108 -9.43 1.65 -12.20
CA ARG A 108 -9.80 1.88 -13.60
C ARG A 108 -9.07 0.94 -14.56
N MET A 109 -7.78 0.67 -14.32
CA MET A 109 -7.01 -0.29 -15.11
C MET A 109 -7.48 -1.72 -14.88
N GLN A 110 -7.78 -2.12 -13.65
CA GLN A 110 -8.33 -3.44 -13.32
C GLN A 110 -9.72 -3.62 -13.94
N PHE A 111 -10.59 -2.60 -13.86
CA PHE A 111 -11.89 -2.60 -14.53
C PHE A 111 -11.74 -2.76 -16.04
N ARG A 112 -10.84 -1.98 -16.67
CA ARG A 112 -10.52 -2.17 -18.09
C ARG A 112 -9.99 -3.56 -18.38
N ARG A 113 -9.13 -4.13 -17.53
CA ARG A 113 -8.57 -5.48 -17.71
C ARG A 113 -9.64 -6.58 -17.69
N PHE A 114 -10.74 -6.37 -16.95
CA PHE A 114 -11.89 -7.27 -16.92
C PHE A 114 -12.75 -7.21 -18.19
N ASP A 115 -12.77 -6.05 -18.87
CA ASP A 115 -13.55 -5.80 -20.10
C ASP A 115 -12.99 -6.50 -21.34
N TRP A 116 -11.65 -6.62 -21.48
CA TRP A 116 -10.99 -7.34 -22.60
C TRP A 116 -11.16 -8.87 -22.59
N GLY A 117 -11.87 -9.42 -21.59
CA GLY A 117 -12.11 -10.85 -21.45
C GLY A 117 -13.36 -11.38 -22.19
N ASP A 118 -14.23 -10.51 -22.69
CA ASP A 118 -15.55 -10.91 -23.23
C ASP A 118 -15.67 -10.82 -24.78
N ASP A 119 -14.70 -10.24 -25.48
CA ASP A 119 -14.76 -10.11 -26.95
C ASP A 119 -14.24 -11.34 -27.72
N SER A 120 -13.87 -12.44 -27.04
CA SER A 120 -13.40 -13.68 -27.69
C SER A 120 -14.52 -14.69 -27.93
N VAL A 121 -15.62 -14.26 -28.57
CA VAL A 121 -16.61 -15.17 -29.16
C VAL A 121 -16.85 -14.79 -30.61
N TYR A 122 -15.84 -14.85 -31.48
CA TYR A 122 -16.01 -15.05 -32.93
C TYR A 122 -14.63 -15.29 -33.55
N ASN A 123 -14.19 -16.55 -33.58
CA ASN A 123 -13.52 -17.15 -34.74
C ASN A 123 -13.15 -18.60 -34.42
N GLN A 124 -14.04 -19.51 -34.78
CA GLN A 124 -13.65 -20.90 -34.99
C GLN A 124 -14.43 -21.47 -36.18
N GLU A 125 -14.14 -20.95 -37.37
CA GLU A 125 -14.40 -21.70 -38.59
C GLU A 125 -13.17 -22.56 -38.88
N ALA A 126 -13.34 -23.87 -38.71
CA ALA A 126 -12.34 -24.86 -39.07
C ALA A 126 -12.16 -24.89 -40.59
N ILE A 127 -10.92 -24.68 -41.05
CA ILE A 127 -10.55 -24.89 -42.46
C ILE A 127 -10.47 -26.41 -42.69
N GLU A 128 -11.51 -26.98 -43.27
CA GLU A 128 -11.48 -28.37 -43.76
C GLU A 128 -10.62 -28.46 -45.02
N LEU A 129 -9.40 -28.98 -44.88
CA LEU A 129 -8.58 -29.40 -46.02
C LEU A 129 -9.00 -30.82 -46.45
N SER A 130 -9.99 -30.91 -47.34
CA SER A 130 -10.07 -32.07 -48.25
C SER A 130 -8.98 -31.86 -49.32
N GLY A 131 -8.03 -32.76 -49.55
CA GLY A 131 -8.18 -34.20 -49.74
C GLY A 131 -7.67 -34.50 -51.15
N GLY A 132 -6.36 -34.38 -51.37
CA GLY A 132 -5.73 -34.68 -52.66
C GLY A 132 -5.37 -36.15 -52.79
N ARG A 133 -5.98 -36.84 -53.75
CA ARG A 133 -5.42 -37.97 -54.49
C ARG A 133 -5.96 -37.95 -55.91
#